data_AF-A0A965R5M6-F1
#
_entry.id   AF-A0A965R5M6-F1
#
_cell.length_a   1.000
_cell.length_b   1.000
_cell.length_c   1.000
_cell.angle_alpha   90.00
_cell.angle_beta   90.00
_cell.angle_gamma   90.00
#
_symmetry.space_group_name_H-M   'P 1'
#
loop_
_entity.id
_entity.type
_entity.pdbx_description
1 polymer ?
#
loop_
_entity_poly.entity_id
_entity_poly.type
_entity_poly.pdbx_seq_one_letter_code
_entity_poly.pdbx_strand_id
1 'polypeptide(L)'
;MHPSTFDLMQEMGHEQVVFCHDKQSGLSAIIAIHNTTLGSALGGTRLWNYASHQDAVVDALRLSRGMTYKAAISGLNLGGGKAVIIADPKMKSEALWRRYGKFVNSLNGKYITAEDVNTAARDMEYIALETKHVT
;
A
#
# COMPACT_ATOMS: atom_id res chain seq x y z
N MET A 1 -17.80 -20.11 5.74
CA MET A 1 -16.81 -19.30 6.48
C MET A 1 -16.22 -18.30 5.52
N HIS A 2 -16.05 -17.04 5.93
CA HIS A 2 -15.30 -16.09 5.11
C HIS A 2 -13.81 -16.46 5.13
N PRO A 3 -13.10 -16.40 3.99
CA PRO A 3 -11.68 -16.74 3.93
C PRO A 3 -10.87 -15.78 4.79
N SER A 4 -9.90 -16.33 5.52
CA SER A 4 -8.96 -15.52 6.29
C SER A 4 -8.00 -14.77 5.36
N THR A 5 -7.29 -13.78 5.89
CA THR A 5 -6.25 -13.08 5.11
C THR A 5 -5.16 -14.05 4.64
N PHE A 6 -4.80 -15.06 5.44
CA PHE A 6 -3.80 -16.06 5.03
C PHE A 6 -4.31 -16.94 3.88
N ASP A 7 -5.58 -17.33 3.89
CA ASP A 7 -6.17 -18.11 2.78
C ASP A 7 -6.11 -17.30 1.48
N LEU A 8 -6.47 -16.01 1.54
CA LEU A 8 -6.39 -15.11 0.38
C LEU A 8 -4.96 -14.91 -0.11
N MET A 9 -3.99 -14.76 0.81
CA MET A 9 -2.58 -14.65 0.46
C MET A 9 -2.06 -15.92 -0.23
N GLN A 10 -2.45 -17.10 0.24
CA GLN A 10 -2.06 -18.37 -0.36
C GLN A 10 -2.69 -18.54 -1.76
N GLU A 11 -3.98 -18.23 -1.89
CA GLU A 11 -4.70 -18.32 -3.17
C GLU A 11 -4.12 -17.35 -4.21
N MET A 12 -3.79 -16.13 -3.81
CA MET A 12 -3.30 -15.09 -4.72
C MET A 12 -1.77 -15.06 -4.87
N GLY A 13 -1.02 -15.76 -4.02
CA GLY A 13 0.44 -15.88 -4.09
C GLY A 13 1.22 -14.70 -3.49
N HIS A 14 0.71 -14.06 -2.43
CA HIS A 14 1.33 -12.90 -1.81
C HIS A 14 2.48 -13.25 -0.86
N GLU A 15 3.57 -12.49 -0.94
CA GLU A 15 4.70 -12.58 -0.01
C GLU A 15 4.38 -11.99 1.38
N GLN A 16 3.66 -10.85 1.43
CA GLN A 16 3.52 -10.10 2.68
C GLN A 16 2.32 -9.16 2.66
N VAL A 17 1.65 -9.06 3.82
CA VAL A 17 0.64 -8.03 4.12
C VAL A 17 1.03 -7.36 5.42
N VAL A 18 1.00 -6.03 5.45
CA VAL A 18 1.39 -5.22 6.61
C VAL A 18 0.22 -4.33 7.00
N PHE A 19 -0.32 -4.58 8.18
CA PHE A 19 -1.35 -3.75 8.80
C PHE A 19 -0.68 -2.65 9.62
N CYS A 20 -0.95 -1.41 9.26
CA CYS A 20 -0.38 -0.23 9.88
C CYS A 20 -1.50 0.53 10.60
N HIS A 21 -1.32 0.81 11.88
CA HIS A 21 -2.29 1.55 12.68
C HIS A 21 -1.59 2.58 13.55
N ASP A 22 -2.17 3.79 13.63
CA ASP A 22 -1.73 4.83 14.54
C ASP A 22 -2.92 5.63 15.07
N LYS A 23 -3.13 5.55 16.38
CA LYS A 23 -4.27 6.21 17.05
C LYS A 23 -4.17 7.74 17.01
N GLN A 24 -2.95 8.29 17.08
CA GLN A 24 -2.75 9.74 17.21
C GLN A 24 -3.00 10.44 15.87
N SER A 25 -2.53 9.86 14.77
CA SER A 25 -2.79 10.40 13.43
C SER A 25 -4.11 9.90 12.81
N GLY A 26 -4.77 8.93 13.45
CA GLY A 26 -5.97 8.26 12.90
C GLY A 26 -5.67 7.37 11.70
N LEU A 27 -4.43 6.91 11.53
CA LEU A 27 -4.03 6.11 10.37
C LEU A 27 -4.50 4.65 10.55
N SER A 28 -5.19 4.15 9.53
CA SER A 28 -5.43 2.72 9.31
C SER A 28 -5.08 2.40 7.87
N ALA A 29 -4.02 1.62 7.66
CA ALA A 29 -3.51 1.31 6.33
C ALA A 29 -3.12 -0.16 6.18
N ILE A 30 -3.17 -0.64 4.95
CA ILE A 30 -2.75 -1.99 4.58
C ILE A 30 -1.78 -1.85 3.40
N ILE A 31 -0.58 -2.39 3.56
CA ILE A 31 0.41 -2.51 2.48
C ILE A 31 0.48 -3.99 2.10
N ALA A 32 0.08 -4.31 0.87
CA ALA A 32 0.17 -5.65 0.29
C ALA A 32 1.34 -5.70 -0.70
N ILE A 33 2.24 -6.66 -0.49
CA ILE A 33 3.36 -6.95 -1.39
C ILE A 33 3.08 -8.33 -1.97
N HIS A 34 2.80 -8.36 -3.27
CA HIS A 34 2.48 -9.61 -3.95
C HIS A 34 3.77 -10.36 -4.30
N ASN A 35 4.70 -9.73 -5.01
CA ASN A 35 5.93 -10.37 -5.46
C ASN A 35 7.06 -9.34 -5.62
N THR A 36 8.27 -9.70 -5.20
CA THR A 36 9.50 -8.89 -5.29
C THR A 36 10.62 -9.56 -6.09
N THR A 37 10.31 -10.62 -6.86
CA THR A 37 11.30 -11.39 -7.64
C THR A 37 12.11 -10.52 -8.60
N LEU A 38 11.49 -9.54 -9.26
CA LEU A 38 12.17 -8.64 -10.22
C LEU A 38 12.81 -7.41 -9.56
N GLY A 39 12.50 -7.13 -8.30
CA GLY A 39 12.94 -5.92 -7.59
C GLY A 39 11.93 -5.44 -6.55
N SER A 40 12.14 -4.24 -6.02
CA SER A 40 11.24 -3.61 -5.06
C SER A 40 9.80 -3.57 -5.57
N ALA A 41 8.84 -3.83 -4.68
CA ALA A 41 7.43 -3.74 -5.01
C ALA A 41 7.01 -2.28 -5.16
N LEU A 42 6.62 -1.87 -6.37
CA LEU A 42 6.09 -0.53 -6.61
C LEU A 42 4.56 -0.58 -6.69
N GLY A 43 3.90 0.40 -6.08
CA GLY A 43 2.48 0.65 -6.33
C GLY A 43 1.92 1.82 -5.54
N GLY A 44 0.94 2.51 -6.12
CA GLY A 44 0.37 3.71 -5.50
C GLY A 44 -0.42 3.45 -4.21
N THR A 45 -0.50 4.47 -3.36
CA THR A 45 -1.35 4.50 -2.16
C THR A 45 -2.71 5.06 -2.50
N ARG A 46 -3.74 4.23 -2.31
CA ARG A 46 -5.14 4.64 -2.41
C ARG A 46 -5.65 5.11 -1.06
N LEU A 47 -6.45 6.17 -1.04
CA LEU A 47 -7.23 6.53 0.14
C LEU A 47 -8.72 6.34 -0.18
N TRP A 48 -9.40 5.47 0.56
CA TRP A 48 -10.79 5.15 0.27
C TRP A 48 -11.58 4.80 1.53
N ASN A 49 -12.87 5.15 1.53
CA ASN A 49 -13.80 4.80 2.59
C ASN A 49 -14.44 3.44 2.26
N TYR A 50 -13.83 2.37 2.76
CA TYR A 50 -14.32 1.01 2.54
C TYR A 50 -15.50 0.68 3.46
N ALA A 51 -16.45 -0.12 2.96
CA ALA A 51 -17.60 -0.57 3.75
C ALA A 51 -17.18 -1.52 4.89
N SER A 52 -16.08 -2.26 4.70
CA SER A 52 -15.50 -3.13 5.72
C SER A 52 -13.97 -3.22 5.60
N HIS A 53 -13.30 -3.63 6.68
CA HIS A 53 -11.87 -3.92 6.67
C HIS A 53 -11.51 -5.08 5.72
N GLN A 54 -12.43 -6.04 5.55
CA GLN A 54 -12.23 -7.15 4.63
C GLN A 54 -12.17 -6.67 3.18
N ASP A 55 -13.04 -5.72 2.79
CA ASP A 55 -13.01 -5.15 1.45
C ASP A 55 -11.69 -4.43 1.17
N ALA A 56 -11.14 -3.74 2.18
CA ALA A 56 -9.84 -3.09 2.06
C ALA A 56 -8.70 -4.10 1.86
N VAL A 57 -8.71 -5.23 2.60
CA VAL A 57 -7.74 -6.33 2.42
C VAL A 57 -7.83 -6.89 1.00
N VAL A 58 -9.03 -7.25 0.55
CA VAL A 58 -9.25 -7.84 -0.78
C VAL A 58 -8.79 -6.87 -1.88
N ASP A 59 -9.09 -5.59 -1.77
CA ASP A 59 -8.67 -4.60 -2.77
C ASP A 59 -7.15 -4.43 -2.80
N ALA A 60 -6.49 -4.35 -1.62
CA ALA A 60 -5.04 -4.28 -1.53
C ALA A 60 -4.34 -5.50 -2.17
N LEU A 61 -4.83 -6.72 -1.87
CA LEU A 61 -4.30 -7.96 -2.42
C LEU A 61 -4.49 -8.03 -3.94
N ARG A 62 -5.70 -7.77 -4.42
CA ARG A 62 -6.04 -7.82 -5.85
C ARG A 62 -5.22 -6.82 -6.66
N LEU A 63 -5.07 -5.59 -6.17
CA LEU A 63 -4.36 -4.53 -6.87
C LEU A 63 -2.83 -4.72 -6.86
N SER A 64 -2.25 -5.19 -5.76
CA SER A 64 -0.80 -5.49 -5.68
C SER A 64 -0.41 -6.63 -6.63
N ARG A 65 -1.28 -7.64 -6.76
CA ARG A 65 -1.14 -8.69 -7.78
C ARG A 65 -1.17 -8.11 -9.19
N GLY A 66 -2.13 -7.23 -9.48
CA GLY A 66 -2.19 -6.49 -10.75
C GLY A 66 -0.91 -5.71 -11.06
N MET A 67 -0.33 -5.04 -10.05
CA MET A 67 0.93 -4.30 -10.21
C MET A 67 2.11 -5.21 -10.54
N THR A 68 2.14 -6.45 -10.04
CA THR A 68 3.20 -7.42 -10.39
C THR A 68 3.15 -7.74 -11.88
N TYR A 69 1.97 -8.09 -12.39
CA TYR A 69 1.81 -8.39 -13.81
C TYR A 69 2.08 -7.15 -14.67
N LYS A 70 1.62 -5.97 -14.24
CA LYS A 70 1.89 -4.71 -14.94
C LYS A 70 3.39 -4.43 -15.04
N ALA A 71 4.14 -4.58 -13.95
CA ALA A 71 5.58 -4.34 -13.96
C ALA A 71 6.30 -5.35 -14.87
N ALA A 72 5.97 -6.64 -14.74
CA ALA A 72 6.58 -7.71 -15.53
C ALA A 72 6.33 -7.55 -17.04
N ILE A 73 5.09 -7.31 -17.46
CA ILE A 73 4.77 -7.12 -18.90
C ILE A 73 5.36 -5.81 -19.46
N SER A 74 5.60 -4.82 -18.60
CA SER A 74 6.24 -3.56 -19.00
C SER A 74 7.77 -3.65 -19.03
N GLY A 75 8.36 -4.82 -18.73
CA GLY A 75 9.82 -5.00 -18.72
C GLY A 75 10.53 -4.20 -17.63
N LEU A 76 9.84 -3.87 -16.53
CA LEU A 76 10.42 -3.11 -15.42
C LEU A 76 11.05 -4.07 -14.40
N ASN A 77 12.21 -3.70 -13.86
CA ASN A 77 12.85 -4.40 -12.73
C ASN A 77 12.19 -4.02 -11.39
N LEU A 78 10.88 -4.24 -11.33
CA LEU A 78 10.03 -3.91 -10.19
C LEU A 78 9.09 -5.07 -9.90
N GLY A 79 8.83 -5.29 -8.63
CA GLY A 79 7.76 -6.14 -8.14
C GLY A 79 6.41 -5.41 -8.12
N GLY A 80 5.39 -6.07 -7.57
CA GLY A 80 4.06 -5.48 -7.40
C GLY A 80 3.65 -5.28 -5.96
N GLY A 81 3.42 -4.03 -5.60
CA GLY A 81 2.88 -3.63 -4.30
C GLY A 81 1.59 -2.84 -4.43
N LYS A 82 0.90 -2.67 -3.32
CA LYS A 82 -0.21 -1.73 -3.20
C LYS A 82 -0.39 -1.31 -1.76
N ALA A 83 -0.71 -0.05 -1.54
CA ALA A 83 -1.23 0.39 -0.26
C ALA A 83 -2.65 0.93 -0.38
N VAL A 84 -3.45 0.68 0.65
CA VAL A 84 -4.76 1.31 0.87
C VAL A 84 -4.79 1.93 2.25
N ILE A 85 -5.32 3.14 2.35
CA ILE A 85 -5.61 3.85 3.60
C ILE A 85 -7.13 3.92 3.72
N ILE A 86 -7.64 3.48 4.87
CA ILE A 86 -9.07 3.38 5.17
C ILE A 86 -9.49 4.68 5.87
N ALA A 87 -10.01 5.63 5.11
CA ALA A 87 -10.45 6.93 5.62
C ALA A 87 -11.39 7.64 4.62
N ASP A 88 -12.15 8.63 5.10
CA ASP A 88 -12.78 9.62 4.23
C ASP A 88 -11.67 10.51 3.61
N PRO A 89 -11.65 10.73 2.28
CA PRO A 89 -10.69 11.63 1.61
C PRO A 89 -10.62 13.04 2.16
N LYS A 90 -11.64 13.50 2.89
CA LYS A 90 -11.66 14.80 3.57
C LYS A 90 -10.84 14.82 4.87
N MET A 91 -10.51 13.66 5.44
CA MET A 91 -9.79 13.54 6.72
C MET A 91 -8.26 13.48 6.57
N LYS A 92 -7.72 13.96 5.45
CA LYS A 92 -6.27 14.04 5.23
C LYS A 92 -5.61 15.02 6.20
N SER A 93 -4.42 14.67 6.69
CA SER A 93 -3.55 15.56 7.45
C SER A 93 -2.08 15.23 7.20
N GLU A 94 -1.19 16.20 7.38
CA GLU A 94 0.25 15.96 7.29
C GLU A 94 0.69 14.87 8.28
N ALA A 95 0.15 14.89 9.52
CA ALA A 95 0.49 13.90 10.54
C ALA A 95 0.17 12.46 10.09
N LEU A 96 -0.97 12.25 9.43
CA LEU A 96 -1.36 10.96 8.85
C LEU A 96 -0.36 10.52 7.77
N TRP A 97 0.00 11.41 6.85
CA TRP A 97 0.92 11.09 5.75
C TRP A 97 2.34 10.82 6.21
N ARG A 98 2.86 11.63 7.14
CA ARG A 98 4.17 11.39 7.75
C ARG A 98 4.19 10.08 8.51
N ARG A 99 3.12 9.77 9.25
CA ARG A 99 3.02 8.49 9.96
C ARG A 99 3.01 7.31 9.00
N TYR A 100 2.28 7.41 7.90
CA TYR A 100 2.30 6.42 6.82
C TYR A 100 3.70 6.29 6.18
N GLY A 101 4.38 7.41 5.91
CA GLY A 101 5.75 7.42 5.39
C GLY A 101 6.75 6.69 6.28
N LYS A 102 6.62 6.79 7.61
CA LYS A 102 7.43 6.00 8.56
C LYS A 102 7.19 4.50 8.44
N PHE A 103 5.95 4.06 8.18
CA PHE A 103 5.66 2.65 7.93
C PHE A 103 6.24 2.18 6.60
N VAL A 104 6.15 2.99 5.53
CA VAL A 104 6.83 2.70 4.26
C VAL A 104 8.35 2.59 4.48
N ASN A 105 8.95 3.53 5.23
CA ASN A 105 10.38 3.49 5.56
C ASN A 105 10.78 2.20 6.30
N SER A 106 9.92 1.70 7.19
CA SER A 106 10.18 0.47 7.95
C SER A 106 10.30 -0.78 7.07
N LEU A 107 9.80 -0.74 5.83
CA LEU A 107 9.95 -1.81 4.85
C LEU A 107 11.31 -1.74 4.12
N ASN A 108 12.16 -0.76 4.45
CA ASN A 108 13.55 -0.65 4.02
C ASN A 108 13.74 -0.84 2.49
N GLY A 109 12.88 -0.21 1.70
CA GLY A 109 12.90 -0.26 0.25
C GLY A 109 12.30 -1.51 -0.39
N LYS A 110 11.76 -2.45 0.39
CA LYS A 110 10.98 -3.58 -0.16
C LYS A 110 9.71 -3.09 -0.87
N TYR A 111 9.13 -1.99 -0.40
CA TYR A 111 7.97 -1.33 -1.02
C TYR A 111 8.29 0.14 -1.33
N ILE A 112 7.88 0.58 -2.52
CA ILE A 112 7.97 1.97 -2.99
C ILE A 112 6.55 2.42 -3.31
N THR A 113 6.15 3.54 -2.74
CA THR A 113 4.80 4.07 -2.93
C THR A 113 4.73 5.20 -3.96
N ALA A 114 3.52 5.54 -4.39
CA ALA A 114 3.22 6.59 -5.35
C ALA A 114 1.77 7.09 -5.15
N GLU A 115 1.32 8.01 -5.98
CA GLU A 115 -0.07 8.46 -6.03
C GLU A 115 -1.03 7.38 -6.56
N ASP A 116 -2.30 7.47 -6.18
CA ASP A 116 -3.45 6.76 -6.73
C ASP A 116 -4.74 7.55 -6.38
N VAL A 117 -5.92 6.95 -6.59
CA VAL A 117 -7.22 7.51 -6.24
C VAL A 117 -7.23 8.13 -4.84
N ASN A 118 -7.62 9.40 -4.80
CA ASN A 118 -7.68 10.27 -3.63
C ASN A 118 -6.33 10.53 -2.94
N THR A 119 -5.21 10.35 -3.61
CA THR A 119 -3.91 10.88 -3.19
C THR A 119 -3.34 11.78 -4.28
N ALA A 120 -2.45 12.71 -3.90
CA ALA A 120 -1.87 13.69 -4.81
C ALA A 120 -0.40 13.94 -4.48
N ALA A 121 0.31 14.65 -5.37
CA ALA A 121 1.74 14.93 -5.24
C ALA A 121 2.10 15.54 -3.88
N ARG A 122 1.27 16.46 -3.38
CA ARG A 122 1.45 17.06 -2.04
C ARG A 122 1.40 16.04 -0.90
N ASP A 123 0.59 14.99 -1.04
CA ASP A 123 0.56 13.90 -0.05
C ASP A 123 1.88 13.09 -0.09
N MET A 124 2.43 12.88 -1.30
CA MET A 124 3.74 12.23 -1.49
C MET A 124 4.89 13.08 -0.95
N GLU A 125 4.83 14.41 -1.06
CA GLU A 125 5.81 15.32 -0.45
C GLU A 125 5.89 15.12 1.06
N TYR A 126 4.76 14.99 1.76
CA TYR A 126 4.76 14.70 3.20
C TYR A 126 5.32 13.31 3.53
N ILE A 127 5.05 12.31 2.68
CA ILE A 127 5.63 10.97 2.81
C ILE A 127 7.17 11.04 2.63
N ALA A 128 7.63 11.83 1.66
CA ALA A 128 9.05 11.99 1.32
C ALA A 128 9.87 12.60 2.46
N LEU A 129 9.24 13.34 3.39
CA LEU A 129 9.89 13.82 4.61
C LEU A 129 10.33 12.68 5.56
N GLU A 130 9.79 11.47 5.40
CA GLU A 130 10.01 10.33 6.30
C GLU A 130 10.65 9.12 5.61
N THR A 131 10.67 9.09 4.27
CA THR A 131 11.23 7.99 3.49
C THR A 131 11.68 8.45 2.10
N LYS A 132 12.73 7.82 1.57
CA LYS A 132 13.12 7.96 0.15
C LYS A 132 12.36 7.02 -0.79
N HIS A 133 11.48 6.17 -0.26
CA HIS A 133 10.79 5.12 -1.00
C HIS A 133 9.39 5.56 -1.47
N VAL A 134 9.36 6.69 -2.18
CA VAL A 134 8.18 7.32 -2.75
C VAL A 134 8.54 7.97 -4.09
N THR A 135 7.61 7.97 -5.04
CA THR A 135 7.74 8.62 -6.36
C THR A 135 6.50 9.40 -6.74
#